data_AF-T0QSN5-F1
#
_entry.id   AF-T0QSN5-F1
#
_cell.length_a   1.000
_cell.length_b   1.000
_cell.length_c   1.000
_cell.angle_alpha   90.00
_cell.angle_beta   90.00
_cell.angle_gamma   90.00
#
_symmetry.space_group_name_H-M   'P 1'
#
loop_
_entity.id
_entity.type
_entity.pdbx_description
1 polymer ?
#
loop_
_entity_poly.entity_id
_entity_poly.type
_entity_poly.pdbx_seq_one_letter_code
_entity_poly.pdbx_strand_id
1 'polypeptide(L)'
;MDGFDYVGDEDQCLLLTDGFARFIQVLLGFCAMGVLYVKRELEQPKRSFNVWTYDVSKQGIGALMIHMLNILLSIFLTRRADVSDDECAIYFMTFLIDATLGTLLVLILLRQMKKLATRLQWTSIMRSGEYGDPPNFRIWLKQLLAYVVLLLTMKCLVILLMYTAYKQLAAIATSAFAVFARHRHLELVLVMILGPCAINVIQFWVLDNVLKTTTTTAKGEYVATPTTDDGDASLLDDTPSP
;
A
#
# COMPACT_ATOMS: atom_id res chain seq x y z
N MET A 1 -23.09 52.46 12.09
CA MET A 1 -22.70 51.73 13.33
C MET A 1 -23.39 50.37 13.27
N ASP A 2 -23.19 49.54 12.26
CA ASP A 2 -21.95 48.90 11.75
C ASP A 2 -21.20 48.11 12.81
N GLY A 3 -21.08 46.80 12.56
CA GLY A 3 -20.33 45.87 13.39
C GLY A 3 -20.88 44.43 13.44
N PHE A 4 -21.69 44.00 12.47
CA PHE A 4 -21.90 42.57 12.20
C PHE A 4 -20.67 42.10 11.43
N ASP A 5 -19.55 41.92 12.14
CA ASP A 5 -18.35 41.35 11.54
C ASP A 5 -18.61 39.86 11.26
N TYR A 6 -18.71 39.59 9.96
CA TYR A 6 -18.56 38.30 9.32
C TYR A 6 -17.30 37.60 9.85
N VAL A 7 -17.45 36.75 10.86
CA VAL A 7 -16.46 35.70 11.10
C VAL A 7 -16.72 34.66 10.01
N GLY A 8 -15.92 34.76 8.95
CA GLY A 8 -16.02 33.95 7.75
C GLY A 8 -16.01 32.46 8.05
N ASP A 9 -16.88 31.75 7.34
CA ASP A 9 -16.98 30.29 7.25
C ASP A 9 -15.77 29.66 6.50
N GLU A 10 -14.56 30.21 6.69
CA GLU A 10 -13.35 29.87 5.92
C GLU A 10 -12.32 29.01 6.70
N ASP A 11 -12.52 28.75 7.98
CA ASP A 11 -11.58 27.95 8.80
C ASP A 11 -12.16 26.59 9.25
N GLN A 12 -13.08 26.01 8.49
CA GLN A 12 -13.41 24.59 8.66
C GLN A 12 -12.52 23.74 7.74
N CYS A 13 -11.81 22.78 8.33
CA CYS A 13 -10.98 21.79 7.66
C CYS A 13 -11.81 20.99 6.62
N LEU A 14 -11.89 21.51 5.39
CA LEU A 14 -12.81 21.10 4.32
C LEU A 14 -12.27 19.88 3.53
N LEU A 15 -11.71 18.89 4.23
CA LEU A 15 -11.05 17.72 3.64
C LEU A 15 -12.02 16.79 2.89
N LEU A 16 -13.33 16.84 3.20
CA LEU A 16 -14.35 15.96 2.61
C LEU A 16 -15.49 16.71 1.89
N THR A 17 -15.73 17.97 2.24
CA THR A 17 -16.90 18.73 1.79
C THR A 17 -16.65 19.49 0.49
N ASP A 18 -15.40 19.78 0.14
CA ASP A 18 -15.07 20.54 -1.06
C ASP A 18 -15.24 19.68 -2.33
N GLY A 19 -15.99 20.22 -3.30
CA GLY A 19 -16.21 19.56 -4.58
C GLY A 19 -14.93 19.37 -5.38
N PHE A 20 -13.97 20.30 -5.22
CA PHE A 20 -12.67 20.23 -5.88
C PHE A 20 -11.81 19.09 -5.32
N ALA A 21 -11.76 18.90 -4.00
CA ALA A 21 -11.05 17.78 -3.38
C ALA A 21 -11.58 16.41 -3.85
N ARG A 22 -12.90 16.25 -3.95
CA ARG A 22 -13.52 15.02 -4.49
C ARG A 22 -13.15 14.79 -5.96
N PHE A 23 -13.13 15.85 -6.77
CA PHE A 23 -12.73 15.76 -8.17
C PHE A 23 -11.27 15.27 -8.30
N ILE A 24 -10.34 15.85 -7.53
CA ILE A 24 -8.93 15.44 -7.55
C ILE A 24 -8.75 13.98 -7.12
N GLN A 25 -9.45 13.53 -6.07
CA GLN A 25 -9.40 12.14 -5.62
C GLN A 25 -9.86 11.16 -6.71
N VAL A 26 -10.97 11.46 -7.38
CA VAL A 26 -11.49 10.64 -8.48
C VAL A 26 -10.52 10.63 -9.66
N LEU A 27 -9.97 11.79 -10.02
CA LEU A 27 -8.97 11.92 -11.10
C LEU A 27 -7.73 11.07 -10.80
N LEU A 28 -7.20 11.13 -9.57
CA LEU A 28 -6.06 10.30 -9.15
C LEU A 28 -6.38 8.80 -9.23
N GLY A 29 -7.60 8.40 -8.87
CA GLY A 29 -8.07 7.02 -9.02
C GLY A 29 -8.09 6.56 -10.48
N PHE A 30 -8.59 7.40 -11.40
CA PHE A 30 -8.56 7.10 -12.83
C PHE A 30 -7.13 7.02 -13.39
N CYS A 31 -6.26 7.96 -13.00
CA CYS A 31 -4.85 7.94 -13.39
C CYS A 31 -4.15 6.66 -12.89
N ALA A 32 -4.37 6.27 -11.63
CA ALA A 32 -3.81 5.04 -11.07
C ALA A 32 -4.30 3.79 -11.81
N MET A 33 -5.59 3.71 -12.14
CA MET A 33 -6.14 2.63 -12.95
C MET A 33 -5.52 2.59 -14.35
N GLY A 34 -5.35 3.75 -14.99
CA GLY A 34 -4.67 3.89 -16.28
C GLY A 34 -3.23 3.39 -16.24
N VAL A 35 -2.46 3.74 -15.20
CA VAL A 35 -1.09 3.24 -15.00
C VAL A 35 -1.07 1.72 -14.85
N LEU A 36 -1.98 1.12 -14.08
CA LEU A 36 -2.07 -0.33 -13.91
C LEU A 36 -2.47 -1.05 -15.20
N TYR A 37 -3.29 -0.41 -16.04
CA TYR A 37 -3.66 -0.92 -17.35
C TYR A 37 -2.48 -0.86 -18.33
N VAL A 38 -1.81 0.29 -18.44
CA VAL A 38 -0.60 0.44 -19.27
C VAL A 38 0.48 -0.56 -18.83
N LYS A 39 0.70 -0.71 -17.51
CA LYS A 39 1.64 -1.70 -16.96
C LYS A 39 1.33 -3.11 -17.45
N ARG A 40 0.05 -3.52 -17.45
CA ARG A 40 -0.37 -4.82 -17.98
C ARG A 40 -0.02 -5.00 -19.45
N GLU A 41 -0.18 -3.97 -20.28
CA GLU A 41 0.16 -4.02 -21.71
C GLU A 41 1.68 -4.09 -21.94
N LEU A 42 2.48 -3.56 -21.01
CA LEU A 42 3.94 -3.62 -21.05
C LEU A 42 4.52 -4.91 -20.44
N GLU A 43 3.74 -5.68 -19.68
CA GLU A 43 4.18 -6.94 -19.08
C GLU A 43 4.38 -8.03 -20.16
N GLN A 44 5.54 -8.69 -20.14
CA GLN A 44 5.89 -9.80 -21.02
C GLN A 44 6.22 -11.06 -20.18
N PRO A 45 5.46 -12.16 -20.28
CA PRO A 45 4.23 -12.34 -21.05
C PRO A 45 3.04 -11.58 -20.46
N LYS A 46 2.12 -11.14 -21.33
CA LYS A 46 0.94 -10.36 -20.94
C LYS A 46 0.01 -11.16 -20.02
N ARG A 47 -0.28 -10.60 -18.84
CA ARG A 47 -1.19 -11.21 -17.87
C ARG A 47 -2.64 -11.27 -18.39
N SER A 48 -3.30 -12.41 -18.20
CA SER A 48 -4.70 -12.60 -18.60
C SER A 48 -5.61 -11.59 -17.90
N PHE A 49 -6.66 -11.15 -18.59
CA PHE A 49 -7.54 -10.09 -18.08
C PHE A 49 -8.25 -10.51 -16.79
N ASN A 50 -8.63 -11.79 -16.67
CA ASN A 50 -9.29 -12.30 -15.48
C ASN A 50 -8.37 -12.21 -14.24
N VAL A 51 -7.12 -12.69 -14.34
CA VAL A 51 -6.16 -12.62 -13.22
C VAL A 51 -5.83 -11.16 -12.87
N TRP A 52 -5.68 -10.31 -13.89
CA TRP A 52 -5.43 -8.88 -13.67
C TRP A 52 -6.57 -8.20 -12.90
N THR A 53 -7.83 -8.42 -13.27
CA THR A 53 -8.99 -7.83 -12.56
C THR A 53 -9.06 -8.30 -11.11
N TYR A 54 -8.71 -9.57 -10.85
CA TYR A 54 -8.64 -10.12 -9.51
C TYR A 54 -7.51 -9.49 -8.66
N ASP A 55 -6.35 -9.20 -9.25
CA ASP A 55 -5.26 -8.52 -8.56
C ASP A 55 -5.51 -7.02 -8.35
N VAL A 56 -6.07 -6.35 -9.35
CA VAL A 56 -6.41 -4.92 -9.29
C VAL A 56 -7.55 -4.68 -8.29
N SER A 57 -8.56 -5.55 -8.25
CA SER A 57 -9.64 -5.44 -7.26
C SER A 57 -9.13 -5.58 -5.81
N LYS A 58 -8.17 -6.49 -5.54
CA LYS A 58 -7.51 -6.56 -4.22
C LYS A 58 -6.81 -5.25 -3.87
N GLN A 59 -6.04 -4.69 -4.79
CA GLN A 59 -5.34 -3.42 -4.60
C GLN A 59 -6.32 -2.26 -4.37
N GLY A 60 -7.40 -2.19 -5.15
CA GLY A 60 -8.44 -1.18 -5.02
C GLY A 60 -9.16 -1.24 -3.66
N ILE A 61 -9.56 -2.44 -3.22
CA ILE A 61 -10.18 -2.63 -1.90
C ILE A 61 -9.21 -2.23 -0.78
N GLY A 62 -7.93 -2.63 -0.89
CA GLY A 62 -6.91 -2.25 0.08
C GLY A 62 -6.66 -0.73 0.13
N ALA A 63 -6.56 -0.08 -1.03
CA ALA A 63 -6.37 1.37 -1.13
C ALA A 63 -7.56 2.13 -0.53
N LEU A 64 -8.80 1.72 -0.85
CA LEU A 64 -10.00 2.31 -0.28
C LEU A 64 -10.04 2.17 1.24
N MET A 65 -9.73 0.98 1.76
CA MET A 65 -9.70 0.73 3.20
C MET A 65 -8.66 1.60 3.91
N ILE A 66 -7.43 1.65 3.40
CA ILE A 66 -6.38 2.50 3.97
C ILE A 66 -6.76 3.98 3.90
N HIS A 67 -7.33 4.43 2.78
CA HIS A 67 -7.80 5.80 2.64
C HIS A 67 -8.85 6.16 3.70
N MET A 68 -9.84 5.29 3.94
CA MET A 68 -10.83 5.50 5.00
C MET A 68 -10.20 5.55 6.39
N LEU A 69 -9.25 4.66 6.68
CA LEU A 69 -8.52 4.66 7.95
C LEU A 69 -7.66 5.91 8.13
N ASN A 70 -7.07 6.44 7.06
CA ASN A 70 -6.30 7.69 7.09
C ASN A 70 -7.19 8.90 7.38
N ILE A 71 -8.39 8.95 6.80
CA ILE A 71 -9.39 9.99 7.11
C ILE A 71 -9.80 9.91 8.58
N LEU A 72 -10.13 8.72 9.07
CA LEU A 72 -10.51 8.51 10.47
C LEU A 72 -9.38 8.92 11.43
N LEU A 73 -8.13 8.57 11.09
CA LEU A 73 -6.96 8.99 11.85
C LEU A 73 -6.80 10.52 11.84
N SER A 74 -6.98 11.16 10.69
CA SER A 74 -6.87 12.61 10.57
C SER A 74 -7.90 13.32 11.45
N ILE A 75 -9.16 12.89 11.43
CA ILE A 75 -10.22 13.40 12.31
C ILE A 75 -9.84 13.22 13.80
N PHE A 76 -9.28 12.06 14.14
CA PHE A 76 -8.86 11.77 15.51
C PHE A 76 -7.69 12.66 15.95
N LEU A 77 -6.70 12.88 15.09
CA LEU A 77 -5.53 13.72 15.39
C LEU A 77 -5.90 15.20 15.46
N THR A 78 -6.77 15.70 14.59
CA THR A 78 -7.26 17.08 14.63
C THR A 78 -7.97 17.38 15.95
N ARG A 79 -8.78 16.44 16.48
CA ARG A 79 -9.41 16.60 17.81
C ARG A 79 -8.42 16.67 18.97
N ARG A 80 -7.17 16.26 18.75
CA ARG A 80 -6.11 16.27 19.75
C ARG A 80 -5.12 17.42 19.54
N ALA A 81 -5.22 18.14 18.42
CA ALA A 81 -4.36 19.28 18.12
C ALA A 81 -4.70 20.43 19.05
N ASP A 82 -3.65 21.09 19.55
CA ASP A 82 -3.82 22.34 20.27
C ASP A 82 -4.10 23.47 19.26
N VAL A 83 -4.72 24.56 19.71
CA VAL A 83 -5.09 25.71 18.84
C VAL A 83 -3.87 26.34 18.14
N SER A 84 -2.65 26.13 18.67
CA SER A 84 -1.40 26.62 18.11
C SER A 84 -0.76 25.70 17.06
N ASP A 85 -1.29 24.50 16.85
CA ASP A 85 -0.71 23.51 15.96
C ASP A 85 -1.22 23.68 14.52
N ASP A 86 -0.31 23.52 13.55
CA ASP A 86 -0.68 23.58 12.13
C ASP A 86 -1.27 22.25 11.66
N GLU A 87 -2.58 22.25 11.40
CA GLU A 87 -3.32 21.07 10.94
C GLU A 87 -2.83 20.54 9.59
N CYS A 88 -2.47 21.43 8.66
CA CYS A 88 -1.97 21.05 7.34
C CYS A 88 -0.62 20.36 7.48
N ALA A 89 0.29 20.95 8.25
CA ALA A 89 1.59 20.36 8.52
C ALA A 89 1.48 19.00 9.21
N ILE A 90 0.60 18.86 10.23
CA ILE A 90 0.37 17.59 10.93
C ILE A 90 -0.20 16.53 9.99
N TYR A 91 -1.17 16.90 9.15
CA TYR A 91 -1.72 16.02 8.14
C TYR A 91 -0.65 15.55 7.15
N PHE A 92 0.18 16.48 6.65
CA PHE A 92 1.26 16.14 5.74
C PHE A 92 2.27 15.17 6.35
N MET A 93 2.70 15.44 7.59
CA MET A 93 3.69 14.61 8.28
C MET A 93 3.12 13.22 8.61
N THR A 94 1.83 13.16 8.94
CA THR A 94 1.10 11.89 9.08
C THR A 94 1.10 11.10 7.77
N PHE A 95 0.74 11.74 6.66
CA PHE A 95 0.78 11.14 5.35
C PHE A 95 2.20 10.67 4.96
N LEU A 96 3.23 11.48 5.23
CA LEU A 96 4.62 11.15 4.94
C LEU A 96 5.07 9.91 5.73
N ILE A 97 4.73 9.84 7.02
CA ILE A 97 5.01 8.67 7.87
C ILE A 97 4.29 7.42 7.34
N ASP A 98 3.00 7.53 7.01
CA ASP A 98 2.23 6.43 6.45
C ASP A 98 2.84 5.93 5.13
N ALA A 99 3.18 6.83 4.22
CA ALA A 99 3.72 6.47 2.92
C ALA A 99 5.13 5.87 3.02
N THR A 100 5.93 6.31 3.99
CA THR A 100 7.32 5.84 4.17
C THR A 100 7.38 4.61 5.08
N LEU A 101 7.10 4.76 6.38
CA LEU A 101 7.15 3.69 7.36
C LEU A 101 6.09 2.64 7.09
N GLY A 102 4.90 3.03 6.66
CA GLY A 102 3.86 2.08 6.30
C GLY A 102 4.28 1.19 5.13
N THR A 103 4.84 1.77 4.06
CA THR A 103 5.37 0.98 2.93
C THR A 103 6.47 0.02 3.38
N LEU A 104 7.41 0.47 4.21
CA LEU A 104 8.46 -0.37 4.77
C LEU A 104 7.88 -1.53 5.59
N LEU A 105 6.92 -1.25 6.48
CA LEU A 105 6.25 -2.24 7.30
C LEU A 105 5.46 -3.25 6.45
N VAL A 106 4.73 -2.80 5.42
CA VAL A 106 4.06 -3.70 4.47
C VAL A 106 5.07 -4.65 3.83
N LEU A 107 6.23 -4.16 3.39
CA LEU A 107 7.26 -5.00 2.78
C LEU A 107 7.81 -6.04 3.76
N ILE A 108 8.06 -5.66 5.01
CA ILE A 108 8.51 -6.58 6.06
C ILE A 108 7.43 -7.62 6.36
N LEU A 109 6.20 -7.18 6.60
CA LEU A 109 5.07 -8.05 6.91
C LEU A 109 4.77 -9.02 5.76
N LEU A 110 4.87 -8.58 4.50
CA LEU A 110 4.71 -9.45 3.33
C LEU A 110 5.78 -10.54 3.30
N ARG A 111 7.05 -10.20 3.59
CA ARG A 111 8.14 -11.18 3.66
C ARG A 111 7.91 -12.19 4.78
N GLN A 112 7.49 -11.73 5.96
CA GLN A 112 7.21 -12.59 7.10
C GLN A 112 6.00 -13.49 6.84
N MET A 113 4.94 -12.95 6.24
CA MET A 113 3.75 -13.71 5.85
C MET A 113 4.09 -14.79 4.83
N LYS A 114 4.92 -14.50 3.82
CA LYS A 114 5.41 -15.52 2.86
C LYS A 114 6.20 -16.62 3.55
N LYS A 115 7.18 -16.27 4.40
CA LYS A 115 7.97 -17.25 5.16
C LYS A 115 7.09 -18.13 6.06
N LEU A 116 6.11 -17.53 6.72
CA LEU A 116 5.15 -18.26 7.56
C LEU A 116 4.25 -19.17 6.74
N ALA A 117 3.74 -18.70 5.59
CA ALA A 117 2.92 -19.50 4.69
C ALA A 117 3.68 -20.72 4.14
N THR A 118 4.98 -20.58 3.83
CA THR A 118 5.83 -21.71 3.44
C THR A 118 5.99 -22.72 4.58
N ARG A 119 6.21 -22.24 5.82
CA ARG A 119 6.32 -23.13 6.99
C ARG A 119 5.03 -23.86 7.33
N LEU A 120 3.89 -23.19 7.19
CA LEU A 120 2.56 -23.74 7.46
C LEU A 120 1.93 -24.45 6.24
N GLN A 121 2.66 -24.58 5.13
CA GLN A 121 2.18 -25.16 3.87
C GLN A 121 0.85 -24.54 3.36
N TRP A 122 0.66 -23.24 3.59
CA TRP A 122 -0.55 -22.54 3.17
C TRP A 122 -0.46 -22.14 1.70
N THR A 123 -0.84 -23.08 0.83
CA THR A 123 -0.76 -22.97 -0.64
C THR A 123 -1.45 -21.71 -1.19
N SER A 124 -2.60 -21.34 -0.61
CA SER A 124 -3.38 -20.15 -1.02
C SER A 124 -2.67 -18.80 -0.83
N ILE A 125 -1.74 -18.69 0.13
CA ILE A 125 -0.96 -17.46 0.40
C ILE A 125 0.44 -17.57 -0.24
N MET A 126 1.00 -18.78 -0.25
CA MET A 126 2.30 -19.08 -0.86
C MET A 126 2.34 -18.72 -2.34
N ARG A 127 1.23 -18.95 -3.07
CA ARG A 127 1.08 -18.63 -4.49
C ARG A 127 0.14 -17.45 -4.74
N SER A 128 0.50 -16.28 -4.20
CA SER A 128 -0.26 -15.04 -4.45
C SER A 128 -0.31 -14.74 -5.95
N GLY A 129 -1.52 -14.53 -6.49
CA GLY A 129 -1.75 -14.33 -7.92
C GLY A 129 -2.13 -15.59 -8.70
N GLU A 130 -2.09 -16.77 -8.07
CA GLU A 130 -2.72 -17.98 -8.62
C GLU A 130 -4.16 -18.12 -8.09
N TYR A 131 -5.12 -18.18 -9.01
CA TYR A 131 -6.55 -18.30 -8.70
C TYR A 131 -7.18 -19.60 -9.20
N GLY A 132 -6.39 -20.49 -9.82
CA GLY A 132 -6.88 -21.64 -10.57
C GLY A 132 -7.29 -21.31 -12.00
N ASP A 133 -7.62 -22.34 -12.78
CA ASP A 133 -8.10 -22.24 -14.15
C ASP A 133 -9.43 -23.02 -14.29
N PRO A 134 -10.60 -22.35 -14.39
CA PRO A 134 -10.82 -20.91 -14.36
C PRO A 134 -10.65 -20.27 -12.95
N PRO A 135 -10.47 -18.94 -12.84
CA PRO A 135 -10.23 -18.25 -11.57
C PRO A 135 -11.35 -18.46 -10.55
N ASN A 136 -10.98 -18.99 -9.38
CA ASN A 136 -11.89 -19.31 -8.30
C ASN A 136 -12.00 -18.17 -7.29
N PHE A 137 -13.22 -17.64 -7.15
CA PHE A 137 -13.54 -16.56 -6.21
C PHE A 137 -13.20 -16.88 -4.75
N ARG A 138 -13.29 -18.16 -4.32
CA ARG A 138 -12.97 -18.55 -2.94
C ARG A 138 -11.49 -18.40 -2.63
N ILE A 139 -10.61 -18.67 -3.59
CA ILE A 139 -9.16 -18.50 -3.44
C ILE A 139 -8.83 -17.01 -3.38
N TRP A 140 -9.47 -16.21 -4.26
CA TRP A 140 -9.36 -14.77 -4.21
C TRP A 140 -9.79 -14.17 -2.88
N LEU A 141 -10.93 -14.60 -2.34
CA LEU A 141 -11.43 -14.09 -1.06
C LEU A 141 -10.46 -14.42 0.08
N LYS A 142 -9.88 -15.64 0.10
CA LYS A 142 -8.83 -15.99 1.08
C LYS A 142 -7.59 -15.11 0.95
N GLN A 143 -7.11 -14.86 -0.27
CA GLN A 143 -5.98 -13.97 -0.52
C GLN A 143 -6.30 -12.52 -0.15
N LEU A 144 -7.52 -12.05 -0.45
CA LEU A 144 -7.98 -10.71 -0.09
C LEU A 144 -8.04 -10.54 1.43
N LEU A 145 -8.63 -11.50 2.16
CA LEU A 145 -8.71 -11.43 3.62
C LEU A 145 -7.31 -11.41 4.25
N ALA A 146 -6.39 -12.25 3.78
CA ALA A 146 -5.00 -12.22 4.24
C ALA A 146 -4.33 -10.87 3.95
N TYR A 147 -4.56 -10.29 2.78
CA TYR A 147 -4.06 -8.98 2.39
C TYR A 147 -4.64 -7.85 3.25
N VAL A 148 -5.95 -7.88 3.52
CA VAL A 148 -6.63 -6.94 4.41
C VAL A 148 -6.09 -7.02 5.83
N VAL A 149 -5.92 -8.23 6.38
CA VAL A 149 -5.32 -8.42 7.72
C VAL A 149 -3.89 -7.88 7.78
N LEU A 150 -3.09 -8.09 6.72
CA LEU A 150 -1.75 -7.53 6.63
C LEU A 150 -1.77 -5.99 6.65
N LEU A 151 -2.65 -5.37 5.85
CA LEU A 151 -2.79 -3.92 5.80
C LEU A 151 -3.29 -3.35 7.12
N LEU A 152 -4.26 -3.99 7.77
CA LEU A 152 -4.73 -3.60 9.10
C LEU A 152 -3.62 -3.72 10.15
N THR A 153 -2.84 -4.80 10.10
CA THR A 153 -1.71 -4.99 11.01
C THR A 153 -0.68 -3.88 10.82
N MET A 154 -0.31 -3.56 9.57
CA MET A 154 0.57 -2.42 9.29
C MET A 154 -0.03 -1.13 9.85
N LYS A 155 -1.30 -0.85 9.54
CA LYS A 155 -1.93 0.42 9.89
C LYS A 155 -2.06 0.59 11.39
N CYS A 156 -2.41 -0.45 12.12
CA CYS A 156 -2.43 -0.45 13.59
C CYS A 156 -1.05 -0.12 14.18
N LEU A 157 0.04 -0.67 13.61
CA LEU A 157 1.39 -0.37 14.07
C LEU A 157 1.77 1.09 13.82
N VAL A 158 1.47 1.63 12.64
CA VAL A 158 1.74 3.04 12.33
C VAL A 158 0.91 3.97 13.21
N ILE A 159 -0.40 3.70 13.36
CA ILE A 159 -1.28 4.48 14.23
C ILE A 159 -0.76 4.47 15.67
N LEU A 160 -0.35 3.32 16.20
CA LEU A 160 0.17 3.21 17.56
C LEU A 160 1.45 4.03 17.73
N LEU A 161 2.38 3.96 16.77
CA LEU A 161 3.61 4.74 16.78
C LEU A 161 3.31 6.25 16.74
N MET A 162 2.40 6.66 15.88
CA MET A 162 1.97 8.05 15.77
C MET A 162 1.28 8.54 17.03
N TYR A 163 0.44 7.70 17.65
CA TYR A 163 -0.27 8.03 18.87
C TYR A 163 0.70 8.32 20.03
N THR A 164 1.79 7.55 20.15
CA THR A 164 2.79 7.76 21.20
C THR A 164 3.72 8.94 20.89
N ALA A 165 4.05 9.17 19.62
CA ALA A 165 4.94 10.25 19.18
C ALA A 165 4.23 11.58 18.88
N TYR A 166 2.91 11.67 19.07
CA TYR A 166 2.07 12.77 18.57
C TYR A 166 2.61 14.17 18.94
N LYS A 167 2.97 14.41 20.20
CA LYS A 167 3.45 15.74 20.65
C LYS A 167 4.73 16.17 19.92
N GLN A 168 5.64 15.23 19.70
CA GLN A 168 6.89 15.51 18.98
C GLN A 168 6.60 15.73 17.50
N LEU A 169 5.69 14.92 16.93
CA LEU A 169 5.26 15.05 15.55
C LEU A 169 4.64 16.43 15.28
N ALA A 170 3.72 16.88 16.14
CA ALA A 170 3.08 18.19 16.03
C ALA A 170 4.10 19.33 16.09
N ALA A 171 5.00 19.31 17.07
CA ALA A 171 6.04 20.34 17.19
C ALA A 171 6.99 20.39 15.97
N ILE A 172 7.40 19.22 15.45
CA ILE A 172 8.25 19.13 14.26
C ILE A 172 7.50 19.60 13.02
N ALA A 173 6.23 19.20 12.87
CA ALA A 173 5.40 19.58 11.75
C ALA A 173 5.21 21.10 11.69
N THR A 174 4.74 21.71 12.78
CA THR A 174 4.52 23.16 12.88
C THR A 174 5.81 23.93 12.65
N SER A 175 6.95 23.45 13.18
CA SER A 175 8.27 24.07 12.95
C SER A 175 8.73 23.98 11.48
N ALA A 176 8.57 22.81 10.86
CA ALA A 176 8.98 22.59 9.47
C ALA A 176 8.19 23.45 8.47
N PHE A 177 6.92 23.72 8.79
CA PHE A 177 6.02 24.49 7.93
C PHE A 177 5.86 25.96 8.33
N ALA A 178 6.52 26.42 9.40
CA ALA A 178 6.47 27.82 9.84
C ALA A 178 6.87 28.84 8.76
N VAL A 179 7.69 28.44 7.79
CA VAL A 179 8.07 29.26 6.62
C VAL A 179 6.87 29.55 5.70
N PHE A 180 5.89 28.65 5.65
CA PHE A 180 4.69 28.76 4.82
C PHE A 180 3.51 29.44 5.52
N ALA A 181 3.62 29.73 6.83
CA ALA A 181 2.58 30.38 7.62
C ALA A 181 2.08 31.72 7.03
N ARG A 182 2.92 32.39 6.22
CA ARG A 182 2.57 33.65 5.55
C ARG A 182 1.79 33.48 4.23
N HIS A 183 1.71 32.26 3.71
CA HIS A 183 1.11 31.91 2.41
C HIS A 183 0.23 30.64 2.51
N ARG A 184 -0.89 30.72 3.25
CA ARG A 184 -1.81 29.60 3.52
C ARG A 184 -2.29 28.86 2.26
N HIS A 185 -2.64 29.57 1.17
CA HIS A 185 -3.08 28.93 -0.07
C HIS A 185 -1.98 28.12 -0.77
N LEU A 186 -0.73 28.60 -0.72
CA LEU A 186 0.40 27.88 -1.28
C LEU A 186 0.64 26.59 -0.49
N GLU A 187 0.59 26.68 0.83
CA GLU A 187 0.76 25.55 1.75
C GLU A 187 -0.26 24.45 1.50
N LEU A 188 -1.54 24.79 1.41
CA LEU A 188 -2.63 23.84 1.11
C LEU A 188 -2.37 23.06 -0.18
N VAL A 189 -2.01 23.75 -1.26
CA VAL A 189 -1.71 23.11 -2.56
C VAL A 189 -0.48 22.21 -2.47
N LEU A 190 0.56 22.67 -1.76
CA LEU A 190 1.80 21.91 -1.61
C LEU A 190 1.59 20.63 -0.79
N VAL A 191 0.94 20.76 0.35
CA VAL A 191 0.72 19.69 1.34
C VAL A 191 -0.33 18.68 0.90
N MET A 192 -1.43 19.13 0.30
CA MET A 192 -2.54 18.24 -0.02
C MET A 192 -2.47 17.66 -1.42
N ILE A 193 -1.75 18.31 -2.35
CA ILE A 193 -1.70 17.89 -3.75
C ILE A 193 -0.29 17.50 -4.15
N LEU A 194 0.65 18.46 -4.17
CA LEU A 194 1.97 18.23 -4.79
C LEU A 194 2.80 17.20 -4.02
N GLY A 195 2.87 17.34 -2.69
CA GLY A 195 3.61 16.44 -1.81
C GLY A 195 3.09 15.00 -1.89
N PRO A 196 1.78 14.75 -1.71
CA PRO A 196 1.20 13.42 -1.86
C PRO A 196 1.39 12.81 -3.24
N CYS A 197 1.27 13.60 -4.31
CA CYS A 197 1.56 13.12 -5.66
C CYS A 197 3.02 12.64 -5.79
N ALA A 198 3.99 13.45 -5.37
CA ALA A 198 5.41 13.12 -5.45
C ALA A 198 5.75 11.86 -4.63
N ILE A 199 5.29 11.79 -3.39
CA ILE A 199 5.56 10.68 -2.48
C ILE A 199 4.92 9.39 -2.98
N ASN A 200 3.69 9.44 -3.50
CA ASN A 200 3.03 8.25 -4.07
C ASN A 200 3.76 7.72 -5.31
N VAL A 201 4.32 8.61 -6.16
CA VAL A 201 5.17 8.20 -7.29
C VAL A 201 6.43 7.48 -6.79
N ILE A 202 7.10 8.03 -5.78
CA ILE A 202 8.28 7.41 -5.16
C ILE A 202 7.90 6.06 -4.54
N GLN A 203 6.77 5.99 -3.83
CA GLN A 203 6.27 4.77 -3.21
C GLN A 203 6.03 3.68 -4.25
N PHE A 204 5.37 4.01 -5.37
CA PHE A 204 5.15 3.08 -6.46
C PHE A 204 6.48 2.57 -7.04
N TRP A 205 7.44 3.47 -7.27
CA TRP A 205 8.76 3.11 -7.78
C TRP A 205 9.53 2.19 -6.82
N VAL A 206 9.54 2.48 -5.53
CA VAL A 206 10.20 1.64 -4.50
C VAL A 206 9.54 0.27 -4.41
N LEU A 207 8.20 0.22 -4.33
CA LEU A 207 7.46 -1.04 -4.27
C LEU A 207 7.73 -1.91 -5.51
N ASP A 208 7.69 -1.32 -6.70
CA ASP A 208 7.93 -2.04 -7.95
C ASP A 208 9.34 -2.63 -8.01
N ASN A 209 10.37 -1.86 -7.66
CA ASN A 209 11.75 -2.34 -7.63
C ASN A 209 11.96 -3.47 -6.60
N VAL A 210 11.45 -3.30 -5.38
CA VAL A 210 11.61 -4.31 -4.32
C VAL A 210 10.87 -5.61 -4.67
N LEU A 211 9.66 -5.51 -5.26
CA LEU A 211 8.92 -6.69 -5.70
C LEU A 211 9.64 -7.41 -6.84
N LYS A 212 10.19 -6.69 -7.82
CA LYS A 212 10.96 -7.27 -8.93
C LYS A 212 12.20 -8.04 -8.44
N THR A 213 12.95 -7.47 -7.50
CA THR A 213 14.11 -8.15 -6.89
C THR A 213 13.66 -9.44 -6.19
N THR A 214 12.57 -9.38 -5.43
CA THR A 214 12.03 -10.56 -4.72
C THR A 214 11.57 -11.66 -5.69
N THR A 215 10.93 -11.29 -6.80
CA THR A 215 10.52 -12.25 -7.85
C THR A 215 11.72 -12.86 -8.57
N THR A 216 12.78 -12.08 -8.80
CA THR A 216 14.02 -12.56 -9.44
C THR A 216 14.74 -13.57 -8.56
N THR A 217 14.89 -13.28 -7.26
CA THR A 217 15.46 -14.23 -6.28
C THR A 217 14.63 -15.50 -6.18
N ALA A 218 13.29 -15.38 -6.10
CA ALA A 218 12.41 -16.54 -6.05
C ALA A 218 12.51 -17.42 -7.31
N LYS A 219 12.53 -16.82 -8.52
CA LYS A 219 12.76 -17.58 -9.77
C LYS A 219 14.14 -18.23 -9.82
N GLY A 220 15.18 -17.62 -9.26
CA GLY A 220 16.52 -18.21 -9.15
C GLY A 220 16.58 -19.43 -8.22
N GLU A 221 15.76 -19.46 -7.16
CA GLU A 221 15.64 -20.60 -6.25
C GLU A 221 14.91 -21.80 -6.88
N TYR A 222 14.02 -21.58 -7.87
CA TYR A 222 13.34 -22.67 -8.57
C TYR A 222 14.19 -23.38 -9.66
N VAL A 223 15.40 -22.89 -9.96
CA VAL A 223 16.29 -23.51 -10.97
C VAL A 223 17.35 -24.43 -10.32
N ALA A 224 17.41 -24.52 -8.99
CA ALA A 224 18.30 -25.44 -8.29
C ALA A 224 17.59 -26.74 -7.86
N THR A 225 17.12 -27.53 -8.83
CA THR A 225 17.00 -28.99 -8.64
C THR A 225 18.03 -29.65 -9.56
N PRO A 226 19.09 -30.29 -9.01
CA PRO A 226 19.89 -31.19 -9.81
C PRO A 226 19.00 -32.38 -10.16
N THR A 227 18.60 -32.48 -11.43
CA THR A 227 18.12 -33.73 -11.99
C THR A 227 19.29 -34.71 -12.02
N THR A 228 19.42 -35.54 -10.99
CA THR A 228 20.07 -36.84 -11.13
C THR A 228 19.08 -37.75 -11.83
N ASP A 229 19.14 -37.73 -13.15
CA ASP A 229 18.70 -38.81 -14.00
C ASP A 229 19.80 -39.87 -13.96
N ASP A 230 19.54 -41.00 -13.33
CA ASP A 230 20.25 -42.27 -13.56
C ASP A 230 19.39 -43.41 -13.00
N GLY A 231 18.57 -43.97 -13.90
CA GLY A 231 18.56 -45.41 -14.17
C GLY A 231 18.28 -46.35 -12.99
N ASP A 232 17.00 -46.69 -12.87
CA ASP A 232 16.49 -47.92 -12.26
C ASP A 232 17.24 -49.16 -12.80
N ALA A 233 17.88 -49.92 -11.91
CA ALA A 233 18.44 -51.24 -12.20
C ALA A 233 18.26 -52.16 -10.98
N SER A 234 17.01 -52.58 -10.75
CA SER A 234 16.73 -53.72 -9.87
C SER A 234 16.78 -55.04 -10.67
N LEU A 235 17.78 -55.86 -10.34
CA LEU A 235 17.67 -57.30 -10.07
C LEU A 235 16.61 -58.12 -10.84
N LEU A 236 17.06 -58.92 -11.80
CA LEU A 236 16.53 -60.28 -12.02
C LEU A 236 17.71 -61.24 -12.26
N ASP A 237 17.79 -62.21 -11.35
CA ASP A 237 18.57 -63.44 -11.38
C ASP A 237 17.98 -64.40 -12.44
N ASP A 238 18.83 -65.22 -13.05
CA ASP A 238 18.59 -66.62 -13.46
C ASP A 238 19.60 -67.07 -14.54
N THR A 239 20.49 -67.96 -14.12
CA THR A 239 21.27 -68.87 -14.99
C THR A 239 20.34 -69.97 -15.54
N PRO A 240 20.63 -70.63 -16.70
CA PRO A 240 21.56 -71.78 -16.69
C PRO A 240 22.41 -71.99 -17.99
N SER A 241 23.38 -72.89 -17.83
CA SER A 241 24.38 -73.47 -18.76
C SER A 241 23.79 -74.13 -20.05
N PRO A 242 24.60 -74.60 -21.04
CA PRO A 242 25.77 -75.50 -20.90
C PRO A 242 27.12 -74.89 -21.22
#